data_AF-A0A0K1RXT2-F1
#
_entry.id   AF-A0A0K1RXT2-F1
#
_cell.length_a   1.000
_cell.length_b   1.000
_cell.length_c   1.000
_cell.angle_alpha   90.00
_cell.angle_beta   90.00
_cell.angle_gamma   90.00
#
_symmetry.space_group_name_H-M   'P 1'
#
loop_
_entity.id
_entity.type
_entity.pdbx_description
1 polymer ?
#
loop_
_entity_poly.entity_id
_entity_poly.type
_entity_poly.pdbx_seq_one_letter_code
_entity_poly.pdbx_strand_id
1 'polypeptide(L)'
;MTEFILITGDKAMFNPTFGQAIVTVYPQAVSTYVDTVPDILEFAIIEENWVTLNNHNLKIGDKVKIFWNDNDSQLFTVEDIKTDKFKISLNYTGDIFVYGREVDDFHVVDYDALSMLHISATQELYKIIKKLEGKINEKINA
;
A
#
# COMPACT_ATOMS: atom_id res chain seq x y z
N MET A 1 4.56 -6.85 -8.43
CA MET A 1 5.04 -6.93 -7.04
C MET A 1 3.84 -6.57 -6.19
N THR A 2 3.50 -7.39 -5.20
CA THR A 2 2.38 -7.09 -4.31
C THR A 2 2.72 -5.87 -3.45
N GLU A 3 1.91 -4.83 -3.55
CA GLU A 3 2.07 -3.56 -2.84
C GLU A 3 1.42 -3.69 -1.45
N PHE A 4 2.13 -3.27 -0.39
CA PHE A 4 1.59 -3.30 0.98
C PHE A 4 1.56 -1.91 1.58
N ILE A 5 0.36 -1.47 1.97
CA ILE A 5 0.13 -0.23 2.68
C ILE A 5 -0.33 -0.56 4.11
N LEU A 6 0.41 0.00 5.05
CA LEU A 6 0.23 -0.16 6.49
C LEU A 6 -0.65 0.98 6.98
N ILE A 7 -1.86 0.68 7.48
CA ILE A 7 -2.74 1.73 8.02
C ILE A 7 -2.66 1.71 9.55
N THR A 8 -1.87 2.62 10.11
CA THR A 8 -1.76 2.85 11.56
C THR A 8 -2.81 3.88 11.98
N GLY A 9 -3.98 3.45 12.45
CA GLY A 9 -5.08 4.37 12.78
C GLY A 9 -5.46 5.24 11.57
N ASP A 10 -5.34 6.56 11.67
CA ASP A 10 -5.63 7.51 10.57
C ASP A 10 -4.44 7.76 9.60
N LYS A 11 -3.31 7.05 9.76
CA LYS A 11 -2.11 7.25 8.94
C LYS A 11 -1.80 6.04 8.08
N ALA A 12 -1.71 6.26 6.77
CA ALA A 12 -1.16 5.29 5.82
C ALA A 12 0.37 5.42 5.77
N MET A 13 1.07 4.29 5.88
CA MET A 13 2.52 4.16 5.73
C MET A 13 2.82 3.09 4.68
N PHE A 14 3.76 3.34 3.78
CA PHE A 14 4.17 2.35 2.80
C PHE A 14 5.41 1.59 3.29
N ASN A 15 5.30 0.27 3.51
CA ASN A 15 6.47 -0.59 3.80
C ASN A 15 6.21 -2.03 3.33
N PRO A 16 6.58 -2.34 2.08
CA PRO A 16 6.35 -3.64 1.43
C PRO A 16 6.92 -4.83 2.20
N THR A 17 8.14 -4.71 2.69
CA THR A 17 8.85 -5.81 3.36
C THR A 17 8.16 -6.20 4.67
N PHE A 18 7.69 -5.21 5.43
CA PHE A 18 6.98 -5.46 6.68
C PHE A 18 5.60 -6.06 6.42
N GLY A 19 4.87 -5.56 5.40
CA GLY A 19 3.59 -6.13 5.00
C GLY A 19 3.69 -7.60 4.57
N GLN A 20 4.69 -7.96 3.76
CA GLN A 20 4.94 -9.36 3.33
C GLN A 20 5.21 -10.29 4.53
N ALA A 21 5.96 -9.81 5.52
CA ALA A 21 6.22 -10.57 6.74
C ALA A 21 4.92 -10.85 7.52
N ILE A 22 4.03 -9.85 7.61
CA ILE A 22 2.74 -10.01 8.30
C ILE A 22 1.82 -10.97 7.57
N VAL A 23 1.73 -10.93 6.23
CA VAL A 23 0.93 -11.93 5.47
C VAL A 23 1.38 -13.35 5.78
N THR A 24 2.68 -13.55 5.97
CA THR A 24 3.25 -14.88 6.27
C THR A 24 2.95 -15.33 7.70
N VAL A 25 3.06 -14.42 8.68
CA VAL A 25 3.01 -14.77 10.12
C VAL A 25 1.62 -14.61 10.71
N TYR A 26 0.86 -13.61 10.28
CA TYR A 26 -0.45 -13.26 10.81
C TYR A 26 -1.39 -12.71 9.71
N PRO A 27 -1.81 -13.55 8.74
CA PRO A 27 -2.62 -13.12 7.60
C PRO A 27 -3.97 -12.54 7.99
N GLN A 28 -4.48 -12.89 9.18
CA GLN A 28 -5.76 -12.40 9.71
C GLN A 28 -5.78 -10.88 9.93
N ALA A 29 -4.60 -10.26 10.09
CA ALA A 29 -4.45 -8.82 10.25
C ALA A 29 -4.24 -8.10 8.92
N VAL A 30 -4.41 -8.77 7.78
CA VAL A 30 -4.28 -8.17 6.46
C VAL A 30 -5.60 -8.31 5.71
N SER A 31 -6.11 -7.19 5.23
CA SER A 31 -7.28 -7.13 4.37
C SER A 31 -6.89 -6.64 2.98
N THR A 32 -7.56 -7.14 1.95
CA THR A 32 -7.30 -6.75 0.55
C THR A 32 -8.48 -5.97 0.01
N TYR A 33 -8.21 -4.86 -0.67
CA TYR A 33 -9.20 -3.98 -1.29
C TYR A 33 -8.77 -3.60 -2.71
N VAL A 34 -9.70 -3.00 -3.45
CA VAL A 34 -9.38 -2.29 -4.70
C VAL A 34 -9.18 -0.83 -4.34
N ASP A 35 -7.99 -0.29 -4.57
CA ASP A 35 -7.69 1.13 -4.33
C ASP A 35 -6.54 1.61 -5.23
N THR A 36 -6.25 2.90 -5.20
CA THR A 36 -5.20 3.54 -5.99
C THR A 36 -3.88 3.64 -5.21
N VAL A 37 -2.79 3.19 -5.82
CA VAL A 37 -1.44 3.33 -5.27
C VAL A 37 -0.75 4.59 -5.81
N PRO A 38 -0.06 5.37 -4.97
CA PRO A 38 0.75 6.52 -5.40
C PRO A 38 2.10 6.09 -5.99
N ASP A 39 2.11 5.42 -7.14
CA ASP A 39 3.31 4.86 -7.75
C ASP A 39 3.95 5.74 -8.83
N ILE A 40 3.19 6.69 -9.39
CA ILE A 40 3.68 7.62 -10.41
C ILE A 40 4.04 8.97 -9.77
N LEU A 41 3.11 9.61 -9.05
CA LEU A 41 3.30 10.89 -8.36
C LEU A 41 4.02 11.97 -9.19
N GLU A 42 3.63 12.13 -10.46
CA GLU A 42 4.30 13.05 -11.40
C GLU A 42 3.31 14.06 -12.01
N PHE A 43 3.79 15.26 -12.26
CA PHE A 43 3.08 16.26 -13.06
C PHE A 43 3.25 15.96 -14.55
N ALA A 44 2.15 16.08 -15.29
CA ALA A 44 2.11 15.84 -16.72
C ALA A 44 1.24 16.88 -17.42
N ILE A 45 1.43 17.03 -18.72
CA ILE A 45 0.60 17.90 -19.55
C ILE A 45 -0.33 16.99 -20.37
N ILE A 46 -1.62 17.33 -20.37
CA ILE A 46 -2.61 16.69 -21.23
C ILE A 46 -2.97 17.62 -22.40
N GLU A 47 -2.87 17.10 -23.62
CA GLU A 47 -3.28 17.77 -24.86
C GLU A 47 -4.06 16.77 -25.73
N GLU A 48 -5.26 17.16 -26.20
CA GLU A 48 -6.11 16.29 -27.04
C GLU A 48 -6.26 14.85 -26.49
N ASN A 49 -6.52 14.73 -25.18
CA ASN A 49 -6.67 13.45 -24.48
C ASN A 49 -5.38 12.62 -24.34
N TRP A 50 -4.23 13.13 -24.76
CA TRP A 50 -2.91 12.51 -24.59
C TRP A 50 -2.18 13.14 -23.42
N VAL A 51 -1.85 12.30 -22.43
CA VAL A 51 -1.02 12.69 -21.29
C VAL A 51 0.44 12.37 -21.60
N THR A 52 1.30 13.38 -21.54
CA THR A 52 2.74 13.24 -21.78
C THR A 52 3.45 12.92 -20.47
N LEU A 53 3.96 11.70 -20.34
CA LEU A 53 4.61 11.17 -19.15
C LEU A 53 5.64 10.13 -19.60
N ASN A 54 6.88 10.19 -19.12
CA ASN A 54 7.93 9.25 -19.54
C ASN A 54 8.04 8.10 -18.53
N ASN A 55 8.45 6.90 -18.99
CA ASN A 55 8.77 5.75 -18.12
C ASN A 55 7.64 5.31 -17.17
N HIS A 56 6.40 5.50 -17.58
CA HIS A 56 5.18 5.24 -16.83
C HIS A 56 4.81 3.76 -16.68
N ASN A 57 5.44 2.84 -17.42
CA ASN A 57 5.21 1.39 -17.33
C ASN A 57 3.71 0.96 -17.33
N LEU A 58 2.84 1.81 -17.88
CA LEU A 58 1.39 1.61 -17.97
C LEU A 58 1.06 0.57 -19.04
N LYS A 59 -0.15 0.02 -18.98
CA LYS A 59 -0.71 -0.87 -20.01
C LYS A 59 -2.09 -0.39 -20.43
N ILE A 60 -2.49 -0.78 -21.63
CA ILE A 60 -3.84 -0.55 -22.14
C ILE A 60 -4.82 -1.29 -21.22
N GLY A 61 -5.84 -0.58 -20.73
CA GLY A 61 -6.82 -1.08 -19.77
C GLY A 61 -6.51 -0.77 -18.31
N ASP A 62 -5.31 -0.29 -17.97
CA ASP A 62 -5.01 0.18 -16.61
C ASP A 62 -5.89 1.38 -16.27
N LYS A 63 -6.31 1.50 -15.00
CA LYS A 63 -6.98 2.69 -14.50
C LYS A 63 -6.00 3.55 -13.74
N VAL A 64 -5.94 4.83 -14.07
CA VAL A 64 -5.03 5.81 -13.46
C VAL A 64 -5.82 6.93 -12.80
N LYS A 65 -5.42 7.29 -11.58
CA LYS A 65 -6.01 8.41 -10.85
C LYS A 65 -5.26 9.68 -11.21
N ILE A 66 -6.01 10.65 -11.71
CA ILE A 66 -5.49 11.92 -12.18
C ILE A 66 -6.22 13.03 -11.46
N PHE A 67 -5.44 14.05 -11.09
CA PHE A 67 -5.91 15.29 -10.49
C PHE A 67 -5.75 16.42 -11.52
N TRP A 68 -6.77 17.23 -11.69
CA TRP A 68 -6.76 18.43 -12.52
C TRP A 68 -7.49 19.56 -11.79
N ASN A 69 -7.21 20.82 -12.10
CA ASN A 69 -7.84 21.99 -11.46
C ASN A 69 -7.92 21.92 -9.91
N ASP A 70 -6.80 22.06 -9.19
CA ASP A 70 -6.63 22.17 -7.73
C ASP A 70 -7.34 21.14 -6.79
N ASN A 71 -8.49 20.56 -7.14
CA ASN A 71 -9.34 19.69 -6.33
C ASN A 71 -10.11 18.64 -7.14
N ASP A 72 -10.18 18.71 -8.48
CA ASP A 72 -10.86 17.66 -9.25
C ASP A 72 -9.96 16.44 -9.37
N SER A 73 -10.51 15.25 -9.10
CA SER A 73 -9.79 13.99 -9.26
C SER A 73 -10.72 12.87 -9.68
N GLN A 74 -10.24 12.01 -10.58
CA GLN A 74 -11.01 10.88 -11.11
C GLN A 74 -10.09 9.79 -11.64
N LEU A 75 -10.62 8.56 -11.67
CA LEU A 75 -10.01 7.42 -12.32
C LEU A 75 -10.37 7.40 -13.81
N PHE A 76 -9.34 7.36 -14.67
CA PHE A 76 -9.49 7.18 -16.11
C PHE A 76 -8.88 5.87 -16.56
N THR A 77 -9.56 5.21 -17.49
CA THR A 77 -9.01 4.02 -18.14
C THR A 77 -8.07 4.44 -19.28
N VAL A 78 -6.89 3.84 -19.34
CA VAL A 78 -5.92 4.02 -20.42
C VAL A 78 -6.44 3.32 -21.68
N GLU A 79 -6.75 4.10 -22.71
CA GLU A 79 -7.27 3.59 -23.99
C GLU A 79 -6.14 3.18 -24.94
N ASP A 80 -5.02 3.89 -24.92
CA ASP A 80 -3.90 3.71 -25.84
C ASP A 80 -2.59 4.13 -25.16
N ILE A 81 -1.46 3.56 -25.58
CA ILE A 81 -0.15 3.83 -25.00
C ILE A 81 0.94 3.94 -26.05
N LYS A 82 1.82 4.91 -25.86
CA LYS A 82 3.06 5.16 -26.59
C LYS A 82 4.21 5.31 -25.60
N THR A 83 5.44 5.29 -26.10
CA THR A 83 6.66 5.33 -25.28
C THR A 83 6.73 6.52 -24.31
N ASP A 84 6.15 7.65 -24.70
CA ASP A 84 6.23 8.96 -24.02
C ASP A 84 4.85 9.51 -23.59
N LYS A 85 3.77 8.79 -23.88
CA LYS A 85 2.41 9.28 -23.64
C LYS A 85 1.37 8.18 -23.62
N PHE A 86 0.27 8.45 -22.95
CA PHE A 86 -0.89 7.55 -22.92
C PHE A 86 -2.17 8.35 -23.15
N LYS A 87 -3.21 7.67 -23.62
CA LYS A 87 -4.48 8.28 -23.97
C LYS A 87 -5.56 7.95 -22.94
N ILE A 88 -6.31 8.97 -22.52
CA ILE A 88 -7.44 8.83 -21.58
C ILE A 88 -8.67 9.58 -22.07
N SER A 89 -9.85 9.19 -21.59
CA SER A 89 -11.11 9.90 -21.90
C SER A 89 -11.33 11.12 -20.99
N LEU A 90 -10.48 12.14 -21.11
CA LEU A 90 -10.61 13.40 -20.37
C LEU A 90 -10.62 14.59 -21.34
N ASN A 91 -11.74 15.30 -21.39
CA ASN A 91 -11.91 16.53 -22.17
C ASN A 91 -11.32 17.74 -21.42
N TYR A 92 -10.01 17.72 -21.17
CA TYR A 92 -9.26 18.80 -20.53
C TYR A 92 -7.93 18.99 -21.26
N THR A 93 -7.37 20.20 -21.19
CA THR A 93 -6.06 20.53 -21.75
C THR A 93 -5.35 21.46 -20.78
N GLY A 94 -4.13 21.10 -20.40
CA GLY A 94 -3.35 21.83 -19.42
C GLY A 94 -2.54 20.91 -18.50
N ASP A 95 -2.15 21.46 -17.36
CA ASP A 95 -1.36 20.75 -16.36
C ASP A 95 -2.25 19.82 -15.52
N ILE A 96 -1.79 18.59 -15.35
CA ILE A 96 -2.43 17.58 -14.52
C ILE A 96 -1.40 16.92 -13.62
N PHE A 97 -1.87 16.29 -12.55
CA PHE A 97 -1.06 15.50 -11.65
C PHE A 97 -1.51 14.05 -11.68
N VAL A 98 -0.61 13.16 -12.10
CA VAL A 98 -0.85 11.72 -12.16
C VAL A 98 -0.43 11.11 -10.83
N TYR A 99 -1.41 10.67 -10.05
CA TYR A 99 -1.15 10.11 -8.72
C TYR A 99 -0.61 8.68 -8.83
N GLY A 100 -1.30 7.84 -9.61
CA GLY A 100 -0.87 6.46 -9.84
C GLY A 100 -1.99 5.55 -10.31
N ARG A 101 -1.82 4.24 -10.15
CA ARG A 101 -2.71 3.20 -10.70
C ARG A 101 -3.67 2.59 -9.69
N GLU A 102 -4.86 2.21 -10.15
CA GLU A 102 -5.77 1.31 -9.41
C GLU A 102 -5.18 -0.10 -9.43
N VAL A 103 -5.12 -0.73 -8.27
CA VAL A 103 -4.72 -2.13 -8.11
C VAL A 103 -5.83 -2.90 -7.41
N ASP A 104 -6.00 -4.17 -7.77
CA ASP A 104 -6.96 -5.08 -7.15
C ASP A 104 -6.40 -5.83 -5.94
N ASP A 105 -5.08 -5.74 -5.73
CA ASP A 105 -4.34 -6.39 -4.66
C ASP A 105 -3.84 -5.38 -3.61
N PHE A 106 -4.64 -4.35 -3.30
CA PHE A 106 -4.27 -3.35 -2.30
C PHE A 106 -4.38 -3.93 -0.89
N HIS A 107 -3.23 -4.23 -0.27
CA HIS A 107 -3.19 -4.81 1.07
C HIS A 107 -3.12 -3.73 2.14
N VAL A 108 -4.03 -3.83 3.11
CA VAL A 108 -4.11 -2.99 4.31
C VAL A 108 -3.87 -3.84 5.53
N VAL A 109 -2.96 -3.38 6.39
CA VAL A 109 -2.68 -4.05 7.67
C VAL A 109 -3.47 -3.41 8.82
N ASP A 110 -4.14 -4.24 9.61
CA ASP A 110 -4.81 -3.89 10.86
C ASP A 110 -3.79 -3.84 12.02
N TYR A 111 -3.45 -2.62 12.42
CA TYR A 111 -2.51 -2.40 13.52
C TYR A 111 -3.07 -2.72 14.90
N ASP A 112 -4.39 -2.66 15.09
CA ASP A 112 -4.98 -3.01 16.37
C ASP A 112 -4.89 -4.52 16.58
N ALA A 113 -5.17 -5.30 15.54
CA ALA A 113 -4.97 -6.75 15.56
C ALA A 113 -3.51 -7.14 15.83
N LEU A 114 -2.54 -6.45 15.21
CA LEU A 114 -1.11 -6.66 15.49
C LEU A 114 -0.72 -6.26 16.91
N SER A 115 -1.23 -5.13 17.40
CA SER A 115 -0.92 -4.64 18.75
C SER A 115 -1.48 -5.58 19.81
N MET A 116 -2.71 -6.09 19.62
CA MET A 116 -3.29 -7.10 20.50
C MET A 116 -2.46 -8.38 20.51
N LEU A 117 -2.05 -8.88 19.33
CA LEU A 117 -1.18 -10.05 19.23
C LEU A 117 0.16 -9.82 19.97
N HIS A 118 0.79 -8.67 19.80
CA HIS A 118 2.03 -8.31 20.48
C HIS A 118 1.89 -8.26 22.00
N ILE A 119 0.78 -7.70 22.51
CA ILE A 119 0.51 -7.66 23.96
C ILE A 119 0.39 -9.09 24.51
N SER A 120 -0.41 -9.94 23.85
CA SER A 120 -0.57 -11.35 24.25
C SER A 120 0.74 -12.12 24.18
N ALA A 121 1.52 -11.95 23.11
CA ALA A 121 2.83 -12.58 22.96
C ALA A 121 3.80 -12.16 24.06
N THR A 122 3.85 -10.87 24.40
CA THR A 122 4.71 -10.34 25.48
C THR A 122 4.33 -10.93 26.84
N GLN A 123 3.03 -11.05 27.12
CA GLN A 123 2.54 -11.66 28.36
C GLN A 123 2.91 -13.15 28.45
N GLU A 124 2.77 -13.91 27.36
CA GLU A 124 3.18 -15.31 27.32
C GLU A 124 4.69 -15.48 27.45
N LEU A 125 5.48 -14.65 26.77
CA LEU A 125 6.94 -14.64 26.92
C LEU A 125 7.35 -14.37 28.38
N TYR A 126 6.71 -13.42 29.04
CA TYR A 126 6.95 -13.14 30.45
C TYR A 126 6.66 -14.36 31.34
N LYS A 127 5.55 -15.07 31.11
CA LYS A 127 5.22 -16.30 31.84
C LYS A 127 6.28 -17.38 31.62
N ILE A 128 6.76 -17.56 30.38
CA ILE A 128 7.82 -18.50 30.05
C ILE A 128 9.11 -18.15 30.79
N ILE A 129 9.52 -16.88 30.78
CA ILE A 129 10.70 -16.39 31.50
C ILE A 129 10.58 -16.70 33.00
N LYS A 130 9.46 -16.36 33.64
CA LYS A 130 9.24 -16.66 35.07
C LYS A 130 9.30 -18.16 35.39
N LYS A 131 8.76 -19.00 34.51
CA LYS A 131 8.83 -20.45 34.65
C LYS A 131 10.27 -20.97 34.52
N LEU A 132 11.07 -20.40 33.62
CA LEU A 132 12.48 -20.77 33.45
C LEU A 132 13.33 -20.30 34.64
N GLU A 133 13.12 -19.07 35.13
CA GLU A 133 13.76 -18.55 36.34
C GLU A 133 13.50 -19.47 37.55
N GLY A 134 12.25 -19.90 37.74
CA GLY A 134 11.88 -20.84 38.80
C GLY A 134 12.63 -22.17 38.71
N LYS A 135 12.66 -22.79 37.52
CA LYS A 135 13.39 -24.05 37.28
C LYS A 135 14.89 -23.92 37.51
N ILE A 136 15.48 -22.78 37.14
CA ILE A 136 16.91 -22.51 37.37
C ILE A 136 17.17 -22.42 38.88
N ASN A 137 16.34 -21.69 39.62
CA ASN A 137 16.48 -21.57 41.07
C ASN A 137 16.30 -22.90 41.79
N GLU A 138 15.35 -23.74 41.37
CA GLU A 138 15.20 -25.10 41.91
C GLU A 138 16.46 -25.95 41.68
N LYS A 139 17.07 -25.87 40.49
CA LYS A 139 18.30 -26.60 40.17
C LYS A 139 19.55 -26.08 40.88
N ILE A 140 19.62 -24.79 41.19
CA ILE A 140 20.74 -24.20 41.91
C ILE A 140 20.68 -24.54 43.40
N ASN A 141 19.47 -24.66 43.95
CA ASN A 141 19.24 -24.92 45.38
C ASN A 141 19.07 -26.41 45.73
N ALA A 142 19.19 -27.31 44.75
CA ALA A 142 19.15 -28.77 44.92
C ALA A 142 20.57 -29.35 44.90
#